data_AF-A0A1V5N1Y2-F1
#
_entry.id   AF-A0A1V5N1Y2-F1
#
_cell.length_a   1.000
_cell.length_b   1.000
_cell.length_c   1.000
_cell.angle_alpha   90.00
_cell.angle_beta   90.00
_cell.angle_gamma   90.00
#
_symmetry.space_group_name_H-M   'P 1'
#
loop_
_entity.id
_entity.type
_entity.pdbx_description
1 polymer ?
#
loop_
_entity_poly.entity_id
_entity_poly.type
_entity_poly.pdbx_seq_one_letter_code
_entity_poly.pdbx_strand_id
1 'polypeptide(L)'
;MMDRLRILRDYFPTAIYTGKALIFISEDSRVELTEHTRGGLSQSVPVIRVRLFTKNRHGEFEPGHYEDFEIPDLSDLAGEVEKFVQFAVGKNIKE
;
A
#
# COMPACT_ATOMS: atom_id res chain seq x y z
N MET A 1 -18.84 -5.12 -6.70
CA MET A 1 -18.33 -5.64 -5.42
C MET A 1 -16.82 -5.38 -5.43
N MET A 2 -16.42 -4.26 -4.81
CA MET A 2 -15.06 -3.79 -4.48
C MET A 2 -13.91 -4.01 -5.49
N ASP A 3 -13.90 -3.20 -6.56
CA ASP A 3 -12.72 -2.98 -7.43
C ASP A 3 -11.81 -1.85 -6.88
N ARG A 4 -11.77 -1.63 -5.55
CA ARG A 4 -11.01 -0.53 -4.92
C ARG A 4 -9.52 -0.59 -5.30
N LEU A 5 -8.93 -1.79 -5.23
CA LEU A 5 -7.56 -2.06 -5.68
C LEU A 5 -7.38 -1.77 -7.17
N ARG A 6 -8.34 -2.13 -8.02
CA ARG A 6 -8.26 -1.89 -9.46
C ARG A 6 -8.33 -0.41 -9.82
N ILE A 7 -9.08 0.37 -9.04
CA ILE A 7 -9.11 1.84 -9.15
C ILE A 7 -7.79 2.42 -8.66
N LEU A 8 -7.27 1.97 -7.50
CA LEU A 8 -5.95 2.38 -7.01
C LEU A 8 -4.85 2.13 -8.05
N ARG A 9 -4.92 1.02 -8.80
CA ARG A 9 -3.99 0.76 -9.91
C ARG A 9 -3.95 1.86 -10.97
N ASP A 10 -5.06 2.57 -11.20
CA ASP A 10 -5.10 3.68 -12.16
C ASP A 10 -4.29 4.88 -11.66
N TYR A 11 -4.32 5.15 -10.35
CA TYR A 11 -3.47 6.15 -9.70
C TYR A 11 -1.99 5.74 -9.66
N PHE A 12 -1.73 4.45 -9.83
CA PHE A 12 -0.45 3.84 -9.56
C PHE A 12 0.00 2.92 -10.71
N PRO A 13 0.42 3.49 -11.85
CA PRO A 13 0.69 2.72 -13.07
C PRO A 13 1.88 1.77 -12.95
N THR A 14 2.79 2.02 -12.00
CA THR A 14 3.94 1.15 -11.70
C THR A 14 3.57 -0.05 -10.81
N ALA A 15 2.33 -0.10 -10.32
CA ALA A 15 1.86 -1.18 -9.46
C ALA A 15 1.38 -2.39 -10.25
N ILE A 16 1.78 -3.56 -9.79
CA ILE A 16 1.34 -4.86 -10.29
C ILE A 16 0.15 -5.31 -9.47
N TYR A 17 -1.02 -5.37 -10.11
CA TYR A 17 -2.21 -5.96 -9.49
C TYR A 17 -2.19 -7.48 -9.64
N THR A 18 -2.12 -8.19 -8.51
CA THR A 18 -2.07 -9.66 -8.46
C THR A 18 -3.44 -10.33 -8.39
N GLY A 19 -4.52 -9.55 -8.44
CA GLY A 19 -5.89 -10.01 -8.20
C GLY A 19 -6.32 -9.97 -6.73
N LYS A 20 -5.37 -9.91 -5.80
CA LYS A 20 -5.64 -9.81 -4.34
C LYS A 20 -4.90 -8.66 -3.65
N ALA A 21 -3.82 -8.18 -4.26
CA ALA A 21 -2.99 -7.09 -3.75
C ALA A 21 -2.47 -6.23 -4.90
N LEU A 22 -2.11 -4.98 -4.60
CA LEU A 22 -1.28 -4.16 -5.46
C LEU A 22 0.15 -4.18 -4.94
N ILE A 23 1.10 -4.54 -5.80
CA ILE A 23 2.52 -4.59 -5.44
C ILE A 23 3.29 -3.56 -6.25
N PHE A 24 4.04 -2.72 -5.57
CA PHE A 24 4.98 -1.77 -6.14
C PHE A 24 6.38 -2.26 -5.83
N ILE A 25 7.25 -2.19 -6.82
CA ILE A 25 8.66 -2.52 -6.63
C ILE A 25 9.45 -1.37 -7.22
N SER A 26 10.26 -0.77 -6.38
CA SER A 26 11.31 0.19 -6.73
C SER A 26 12.66 -0.48 -6.54
N GLU A 27 13.74 0.24 -6.88
CA GLU A 27 15.10 -0.29 -6.84
C GLU A 27 15.50 -0.83 -5.44
N ASP A 28 15.11 -0.10 -4.40
CA ASP A 28 15.48 -0.37 -3.00
C ASP A 28 14.27 -0.59 -2.08
N SER A 29 13.04 -0.47 -2.59
CA SER A 29 11.82 -0.58 -1.78
C SER A 29 10.75 -1.40 -2.50
N ARG A 30 9.94 -2.12 -1.74
CA ARG A 30 8.73 -2.79 -2.23
C ARG A 30 7.56 -2.34 -1.37
N VAL A 31 6.45 -1.97 -2.00
CA VAL A 31 5.21 -1.63 -1.30
C VAL A 31 4.14 -2.65 -1.67
N GLU A 32 3.39 -3.14 -0.70
CA GLU A 32 2.29 -4.08 -0.90
C GLU A 32 1.01 -3.51 -0.28
N LEU A 33 0.00 -3.32 -1.12
CA LEU A 33 -1.32 -2.83 -0.75
C LEU A 33 -2.27 -4.02 -0.74
N THR A 34 -2.90 -4.26 0.39
CA THR A 34 -3.84 -5.36 0.58
C THR A 34 -5.15 -4.81 1.10
N GLU A 35 -6.26 -5.24 0.48
CA GLU A 35 -7.58 -4.94 0.99
C GLU A 35 -7.98 -6.01 2.01
N HIS A 36 -8.33 -5.57 3.21
CA HIS A 36 -8.88 -6.41 4.25
C HIS A 36 -10.15 -5.79 4.79
N THR A 37 -11.12 -6.62 5.12
CA THR A 37 -12.35 -6.16 5.76
C THR A 37 -12.19 -6.28 7.26
N ARG A 38 -12.20 -5.16 7.99
CA ARG A 38 -12.17 -5.21 9.45
C ARG A 38 -13.62 -5.35 9.93
N GLY A 39 -13.95 -6.56 10.39
CA GLY A 39 -15.32 -6.95 10.76
C GLY A 39 -15.51 -7.06 12.27
N GLY A 40 -16.25 -6.11 12.83
CA GLY A 40 -17.09 -6.34 14.02
C GLY A 40 -18.54 -6.56 13.60
N LEU A 41 -19.33 -7.24 14.43
CA LEU A 41 -20.70 -7.74 14.18
C LEU A 41 -21.74 -6.78 13.55
N SER A 42 -21.46 -5.49 13.36
CA SER A 42 -22.45 -4.53 12.83
C SER A 42 -22.10 -3.84 11.51
N GLN A 43 -20.83 -3.58 11.18
CA GLN A 43 -20.47 -2.97 9.89
C GLN A 43 -19.05 -3.39 9.47
N SER A 44 -18.93 -3.98 8.28
CA SER A 44 -17.66 -4.33 7.67
C SER A 44 -17.11 -3.12 6.90
N VAL A 45 -16.06 -2.50 7.43
CA VAL A 45 -15.39 -1.37 6.77
C VAL A 45 -14.20 -1.91 5.97
N PRO A 46 -14.06 -1.54 4.68
CA PRO A 46 -12.89 -1.90 3.88
C PRO A 46 -11.69 -1.11 4.39
N VAL A 47 -10.62 -1.82 4.74
CA VAL A 47 -9.35 -1.28 5.23
C VAL A 47 -8.27 -1.63 4.22
N ILE A 48 -7.51 -0.64 3.79
CA ILE A 48 -6.36 -0.83 2.90
C ILE A 48 -5.10 -0.79 3.74
N ARG A 49 -4.41 -1.93 3.81
CA ARG A 49 -3.12 -2.06 4.47
C ARG A 49 -2.00 -1.86 3.47
N VAL A 50 -1.15 -0.89 3.72
CA VAL A 50 0.06 -0.61 2.95
C VAL A 50 1.25 -1.12 3.74
N ARG A 51 2.04 -2.04 3.16
CA ARG A 51 3.26 -2.58 3.76
C ARG A 51 4.46 -2.13 2.94
N LEU A 52 5.39 -1.46 3.58
CA LEU A 52 6.70 -1.14 3.03
C LEU A 52 7.70 -2.23 3.41
N PHE A 53 8.43 -2.67 2.41
CA PHE A 53 9.58 -3.52 2.54
C PHE A 53 10.79 -2.75 2.00
N THR A 54 11.88 -2.76 2.75
CA THR A 54 13.13 -2.11 2.33
C THR A 54 14.13 -3.19 1.97
N LYS A 55 14.86 -2.99 0.89
CA LYS A 55 15.89 -3.90 0.44
C LYS A 55 17.09 -3.78 1.37
N ASN A 56 17.53 -4.92 1.90
CA ASN A 56 18.72 -4.95 2.73
C ASN A 56 19.99 -5.11 1.88
N ARG A 57 21.16 -5.11 2.55
CA ARG A 57 22.47 -5.27 1.90
C ARG A 57 22.66 -6.63 1.21
N HIS A 58 21.81 -7.61 1.49
CA HIS A 58 21.79 -8.92 0.86
C HIS A 58 20.89 -8.96 -0.39
N GLY A 59 20.19 -7.85 -0.69
CA GLY A 59 19.26 -7.73 -1.80
C GLY A 59 17.88 -8.29 -1.52
N GLU A 60 17.58 -8.64 -0.27
CA GLU A 60 16.30 -9.18 0.17
C GLU A 60 15.40 -8.06 0.71
N PHE A 61 14.11 -8.13 0.43
CA PHE A 61 13.13 -7.16 0.91
C PHE A 61 12.65 -7.52 2.31
N GLU A 62 13.04 -6.74 3.31
CA GLU A 62 12.63 -6.95 4.70
C GLU A 62 11.41 -6.09 5.05
N PRO A 63 10.39 -6.66 5.73
CA PRO A 63 9.23 -5.90 6.16
C PRO A 63 9.67 -4.86 7.18
N GLY A 64 9.40 -3.59 6.87
CA GLY A 64 9.73 -2.48 7.76
C GLY A 64 8.47 -1.90 8.40
N HIS A 65 7.84 -0.98 7.67
CA HIS A 65 6.72 -0.21 8.16
C HIS A 65 5.41 -0.61 7.47
N TYR A 66 4.30 -0.58 8.20
CA TYR A 66 2.98 -0.75 7.59
C TYR A 66 1.98 0.21 8.20
N GLU A 67 1.00 0.62 7.39
CA GLU A 67 -0.06 1.52 7.80
C GLU A 67 -1.41 1.04 7.26
N ASP A 68 -2.44 1.17 8.08
CA ASP A 68 -3.81 0.74 7.80
C ASP A 68 -4.68 1.97 7.55
N PHE A 69 -5.22 2.11 6.34
CA PHE A 69 -6.07 3.21 5.93
C PHE A 69 -7.54 2.76 5.88
N GLU A 70 -8.38 3.42 6.67
CA GLU A 70 -9.82 3.17 6.75
C GLU A 70 -10.61 4.27 6.04
N ILE A 71 -10.16 4.64 4.84
CA ILE A 71 -10.70 5.78 4.09
C ILE A 71 -11.78 5.27 3.12
N PRO A 72 -13.04 5.75 3.24
CA PRO A 72 -14.15 5.31 2.39
C PRO A 72 -14.05 5.85 0.97
N ASP A 73 -13.48 7.03 0.77
CA ASP A 73 -13.23 7.62 -0.55
C ASP A 73 -11.94 7.09 -1.17
N LEU A 74 -11.97 6.73 -2.46
CA LEU A 74 -10.82 6.14 -3.14
C LEU A 74 -9.80 7.18 -3.60
N SER A 75 -10.24 8.39 -3.93
CA SER A 75 -9.35 9.46 -4.36
C SER A 75 -8.52 9.97 -3.18
N ASP A 76 -9.17 10.15 -2.04
CA ASP A 76 -8.50 10.54 -0.79
C ASP A 76 -7.53 9.45 -0.32
N LEU A 77 -7.98 8.19 -0.35
CA LEU A 77 -7.13 7.04 -0.06
C LEU A 77 -5.91 6.99 -0.99
N ALA A 78 -6.09 7.14 -2.30
CA ALA A 78 -4.98 7.12 -3.25
C ALA A 78 -3.95 8.21 -2.92
N GLY A 79 -4.42 9.42 -2.58
CA GLY A 79 -3.56 10.52 -2.17
C GLY A 79 -2.79 10.25 -0.88
N GLU A 80 -3.44 9.71 0.15
CA GLU A 80 -2.78 9.37 1.42
C GLU A 80 -1.78 8.21 1.24
N VAL A 81 -2.14 7.19 0.48
CA VAL A 81 -1.23 6.08 0.13
C VAL A 81 -0.03 6.60 -0.68
N GLU A 82 -0.26 7.50 -1.65
CA GLU A 82 0.83 8.10 -2.43
C GLU A 82 1.77 8.90 -1.53
N LYS A 83 1.25 9.75 -0.65
CA LYS A 83 2.06 10.49 0.33
C LYS A 83 2.83 9.55 1.24
N PHE A 84 2.19 8.50 1.75
CA PHE A 84 2.85 7.49 2.58
C PHE A 84 4.00 6.83 1.82
N VAL A 85 3.77 6.37 0.58
CA VAL A 85 4.79 5.74 -0.25
C VAL A 85 5.90 6.73 -0.61
N GLN A 86 5.59 7.96 -1.01
CA GLN A 86 6.58 9.00 -1.29
C GLN A 86 7.39 9.35 -0.04
N PHE A 87 6.75 9.40 1.13
CA PHE A 87 7.45 9.63 2.38
C PHE A 87 8.33 8.44 2.72
N ALA A 88 7.87 7.20 2.59
CA ALA A 88 8.66 6.04 2.98
C ALA A 88 9.80 5.71 1.99
N VAL A 89 9.55 5.87 0.69
CA VAL A 89 10.56 5.71 -0.37
C VAL A 89 11.50 6.93 -0.44
N GLY A 90 10.97 8.14 -0.19
CA GLY A 90 11.72 9.40 -0.19
C GLY A 90 12.43 9.74 1.13
N LYS A 91 12.03 9.16 2.27
CA LYS A 91 12.72 9.30 3.57
C LYS A 91 13.85 8.31 3.80
N ASN A 92 14.18 7.44 2.84
CA ASN A 92 15.39 6.62 2.96
C ASN A 92 16.70 7.43 2.74
N ILE A 93 16.69 8.73 3.07
CA ILE A 93 17.86 9.55 3.33
C ILE A 93 17.82 9.91 4.82
N LYS A 94 18.41 9.04 5.65
CA LYS A 94 18.97 9.31 6.99
C LYS A 94 18.17 10.19 7.96
N GLU A 95 17.81 9.60 9.10
CA GLU A 95 18.26 10.10 10.42
C GLU A 95 18.72 8.93 11.28
#